data_AF-A0ABD3PD57-F1
#
_entry.id   AF-A0ABD3PD57-F1
#
_cell.length_a   1.000
_cell.length_b   1.000
_cell.length_c   1.000
_cell.angle_alpha   90.00
_cell.angle_beta   90.00
_cell.angle_gamma   90.00
#
_symmetry.space_group_name_H-M   'P 1'
#
loop_
_entity.id
_entity.type
_entity.pdbx_description
1 polymer ?
#
loop_
_entity_poly.entity_id
_entity_poly.type
_entity_poly.pdbx_seq_one_letter_code
_entity_poly.pdbx_strand_id
1 'polypeptide(L)'
;MARILTGESDECRSSYNGIITIQNQGVSRNGDFWRFYTFLFCLVLARSRRSFASIELKSFAVSNYLWCALLVISNCGCRYPIGCPVWIFTQDPLYDDITNACTFRQGVVASVTMDFRTKQMTYEVTTGDKTCSVSEEEIGFGSGCIVSVASEEHKEHGHRDSLLKGKVLLCKKAAQHILYTVQFMGRYEENIGEGRITYRKVVNDAVVNATRVSPTKLPKSSHNEYHEPNAHIDAAGAVSRLELLASQDFRSLLFLCLLLAWQRKSDATSKDNFDTASESDISRGMTDVSPTPSKRQKVDVHKVKSDRLQGNITPSASTPRIGSGGVLTHRLRISIPLWLQKDHRSQRELFFRIIGDKNNPRGTNPRQVQLETNCLVRVNWDDSAEKCGLSPTPMTIDLCPFDKTSDNLPRDLLMARKKIEDIILEHYVSPFPSIRGDGSKGRLMYHIAANCAGAHRPKDSTSRAVRQRNLFEGNLCWMSLLELPFTVEKVGKKFHGHFLMKPNVIEKVKNESGCSFKLVGNDFGVPTMYCDPYVLVLGYHWTKVDQAVAILKEEIRRHPNGC
;
A
#
# COMPACT_ATOMS: atom_id res chain seq x y z
N MET A 1 -0.96 -27.90 10.58
CA MET A 1 -0.51 -28.89 11.58
C MET A 1 0.46 -29.83 10.86
N ALA A 2 1.57 -30.25 11.47
CA ALA A 2 2.48 -31.24 10.88
C ALA A 2 2.14 -32.62 11.46
N ARG A 3 2.00 -33.65 10.60
CA ARG A 3 1.76 -35.03 11.04
C ARG A 3 2.99 -35.86 10.65
N ILE A 4 3.60 -36.53 11.63
CA ILE A 4 4.69 -37.48 11.42
C ILE A 4 4.06 -38.87 11.45
N LEU A 5 4.25 -39.65 10.40
CA LEU A 5 3.83 -41.04 10.35
C LEU A 5 5.09 -41.90 10.54
N THR A 6 5.12 -42.67 11.61
CA THR A 6 6.17 -43.67 11.87
C THR A 6 5.60 -45.05 11.61
N GLY A 7 6.20 -45.82 10.71
CA GLY A 7 5.91 -47.24 10.57
C GLY A 7 6.66 -48.03 11.64
N GLU A 8 5.97 -48.94 12.34
CA GLU A 8 6.63 -49.91 13.22
C GLU A 8 7.37 -50.94 12.36
N SER A 9 8.67 -51.11 12.59
CA SER A 9 9.41 -52.29 12.14
C SER A 9 10.12 -52.91 13.34
N ASP A 10 9.68 -54.09 13.73
CA ASP A 10 10.40 -54.95 14.67
C ASP A 10 11.63 -55.53 13.95
N GLU A 11 12.80 -54.91 14.13
CA GLU A 11 14.09 -55.59 14.25
C GLU A 11 15.25 -54.60 14.46
N CYS A 12 16.13 -54.95 15.40
CA CYS A 12 17.30 -54.18 15.84
C CYS A 12 18.33 -53.97 14.72
N ARG A 13 18.13 -52.92 13.91
CA ARG A 13 19.10 -52.02 13.23
C ARG A 13 18.35 -51.35 12.06
N SER A 14 17.47 -50.41 12.33
CA SER A 14 16.71 -49.74 11.27
C SER A 14 17.02 -48.25 11.18
N SER A 15 17.50 -47.83 10.00
CA SER A 15 17.41 -46.45 9.52
C SER A 15 15.98 -45.93 9.73
N TYR A 16 15.83 -44.77 10.38
CA TYR A 16 14.53 -44.11 10.53
C TYR A 16 13.94 -43.78 9.15
N ASN A 17 12.88 -44.50 8.77
CA ASN A 17 12.08 -44.21 7.58
C ASN A 17 10.92 -43.28 7.99
N GLY A 18 11.16 -41.97 7.95
CA GLY A 18 10.16 -40.96 8.29
C GLY A 18 9.56 -40.30 7.05
N ILE A 19 8.24 -40.14 7.02
CA ILE A 19 7.54 -39.26 6.07
C ILE A 19 6.97 -38.09 6.88
N ILE A 20 7.20 -36.86 6.40
CA ILE A 20 6.59 -35.66 7.00
C ILE A 20 5.66 -35.01 5.99
N THR A 21 4.40 -34.87 6.39
CA THR A 21 3.35 -34.20 5.61
C THR A 21 2.96 -32.89 6.28
N ILE A 22 2.92 -31.80 5.51
CA ILE A 22 2.46 -30.48 5.96
C ILE A 22 1.15 -30.13 5.26
N GLN A 23 0.05 -30.07 6.00
CA GLN A 23 -1.27 -29.73 5.47
C GLN A 23 -1.76 -28.36 5.94
N ASN A 24 -2.43 -27.65 5.04
CA ASN A 24 -3.28 -26.52 5.40
C ASN A 24 -4.60 -27.02 6.00
N GLN A 25 -4.64 -27.28 7.30
CA GLN A 25 -5.91 -27.49 8.00
C GLN A 25 -6.50 -26.13 8.35
N GLY A 26 -7.64 -25.78 7.74
CA GLY A 26 -8.36 -24.54 8.04
C GLY A 26 -8.55 -24.37 9.54
N VAL A 27 -7.91 -23.35 10.11
CA VAL A 27 -7.87 -23.16 11.57
C VAL A 27 -9.18 -22.54 12.05
N SER A 28 -9.90 -23.28 12.90
CA SER A 28 -11.02 -22.79 13.71
C SER A 28 -10.52 -21.98 14.94
N ARG A 29 -11.40 -21.11 15.44
CA ARG A 29 -11.20 -19.82 16.11
C ARG A 29 -10.31 -19.67 17.37
N ASN A 30 -9.59 -20.66 17.90
CA ASN A 30 -8.93 -20.53 19.22
C ASN A 30 -7.40 -20.78 19.25
N GLY A 31 -6.70 -20.70 18.13
CA GLY A 31 -5.26 -21.05 18.04
C GLY A 31 -4.26 -20.09 18.70
N ASP A 32 -4.63 -18.85 18.97
CA ASP A 32 -3.69 -17.83 19.48
C ASP A 32 -3.52 -17.85 21.00
N PHE A 33 -4.41 -18.53 21.74
CA PHE A 33 -4.37 -18.61 23.20
C PHE A 33 -3.27 -19.56 23.72
N TRP A 34 -2.90 -20.58 22.93
CA TRP A 34 -1.92 -21.59 23.35
C TRP A 34 -0.47 -21.14 23.14
N ARG A 35 -0.19 -20.32 22.12
CA ARG A 35 1.18 -19.90 21.77
C ARG A 35 1.82 -19.00 22.83
N PHE A 36 1.01 -18.17 23.51
CA PHE A 36 1.50 -17.26 24.53
C PHE A 36 1.82 -17.98 25.84
N TYR A 37 0.97 -18.94 26.26
CA TYR A 37 1.18 -19.70 27.49
C TYR A 37 2.32 -20.72 27.38
N THR A 38 2.51 -21.38 26.22
CA THR A 38 3.65 -22.30 26.06
C THR A 38 4.99 -21.56 26.12
N PHE A 39 5.07 -20.36 25.55
CA PHE A 39 6.27 -19.53 25.61
C PHE A 39 6.55 -19.01 27.04
N LEU A 40 5.50 -18.59 27.75
CA LEU A 40 5.62 -18.14 29.15
C LEU A 40 5.99 -19.29 30.09
N PHE A 41 5.44 -20.49 29.87
CA PHE A 41 5.72 -21.69 30.66
C PHE A 41 7.16 -22.19 30.50
N CYS A 42 7.70 -22.14 29.27
CA CYS A 42 9.12 -22.44 29.02
C CYS A 42 10.06 -21.43 29.67
N LEU A 43 9.69 -20.16 29.75
CA LEU A 43 10.46 -19.10 30.41
C LEU A 43 10.45 -19.21 31.94
N VAL A 44 9.32 -19.62 32.52
CA VAL A 44 9.18 -19.87 33.96
C VAL A 44 10.00 -21.09 34.39
N LEU A 45 10.04 -22.15 33.57
CA LEU A 45 10.84 -23.34 33.85
C LEU A 45 12.35 -23.12 33.65
N ALA A 46 12.76 -22.28 32.68
CA ALA A 46 14.16 -21.90 32.51
C ALA A 46 14.73 -21.09 33.70
N ARG A 47 13.86 -20.48 34.52
CA ARG A 47 14.23 -19.69 35.70
C ARG A 47 14.27 -20.51 37.00
N SER A 48 13.76 -21.74 37.00
CA SER A 48 13.73 -22.62 38.17
C SER A 48 14.87 -23.64 38.11
N ARG A 49 16.08 -23.22 38.48
CA ARG A 49 17.18 -24.15 38.81
C ARG A 49 17.21 -24.41 40.32
N ARG A 50 16.20 -25.07 40.88
CA ARG A 50 16.34 -25.85 42.12
C ARG A 50 15.42 -27.07 42.08
N SER A 51 16.07 -28.23 42.12
CA SER A 51 15.59 -29.58 42.43
C SER A 51 14.19 -29.99 41.98
N PHE A 52 14.11 -30.77 40.90
CA PHE A 52 13.16 -31.88 40.82
C PHE A 52 13.83 -33.08 40.17
N ALA A 53 13.85 -34.19 40.89
CA ALA A 53 14.29 -35.50 40.44
C ALA A 53 13.20 -36.16 39.59
N SER A 54 13.65 -36.99 38.64
CA SER A 54 12.90 -37.94 37.80
C SER A 54 11.63 -37.42 37.11
N ILE A 55 11.78 -36.91 35.88
CA ILE A 55 10.73 -36.96 34.87
C ILE A 55 11.30 -37.76 33.68
N GLU A 56 10.59 -38.82 33.27
CA GLU A 56 10.96 -39.66 32.14
C GLU A 56 11.20 -38.84 30.87
N LEU A 57 12.43 -38.90 30.36
CA LEU A 57 12.97 -38.21 29.19
C LEU A 57 12.43 -38.71 27.83
N LYS A 58 11.20 -39.23 27.76
CA LYS A 58 10.62 -39.71 26.48
C LYS A 58 9.86 -38.61 25.71
N SER A 59 9.22 -37.65 26.38
CA SER A 59 8.48 -36.57 25.68
C SER A 59 9.38 -35.40 25.21
N PHE A 60 10.55 -35.24 25.82
CA PHE A 60 11.49 -34.14 25.53
C PHE A 60 12.22 -34.32 24.18
N ALA A 61 12.51 -35.57 23.80
CA ALA A 61 13.10 -35.88 22.51
C ALA A 61 12.15 -35.50 21.36
N VAL A 62 10.87 -35.88 21.46
CA VAL A 62 9.86 -35.63 20.40
C VAL A 62 9.67 -34.14 20.12
N SER A 63 9.68 -33.29 21.16
CA SER A 63 9.56 -31.84 20.98
C SER A 63 10.76 -31.20 20.28
N ASN A 64 11.98 -31.66 20.59
CA ASN A 64 13.19 -31.14 19.94
C ASN A 64 13.35 -31.66 18.51
N TYR A 65 12.97 -32.91 18.22
CA TYR A 65 12.92 -33.43 16.84
C TYR A 65 11.85 -32.73 16.02
N LEU A 66 10.70 -32.39 16.59
CA LEU A 66 9.64 -31.63 15.91
C LEU A 66 10.10 -30.20 15.59
N TRP A 67 10.81 -29.55 16.51
CA TRP A 67 11.35 -28.21 16.28
C TRP A 67 12.48 -28.22 15.23
N CYS A 68 13.40 -29.20 15.31
CA CYS A 68 14.42 -29.41 14.28
C CYS A 68 13.80 -29.77 12.92
N ALA A 69 12.77 -30.60 12.86
CA ALA A 69 12.07 -30.92 11.61
C ALA A 69 11.34 -29.70 11.03
N LEU A 70 10.68 -28.89 11.86
CA LEU A 70 10.04 -27.64 11.41
C LEU A 70 11.06 -26.60 10.93
N LEU A 71 12.25 -26.55 11.55
CA LEU A 71 13.31 -25.62 11.16
C LEU A 71 14.08 -26.09 9.92
N VAL A 72 14.30 -27.40 9.79
CA VAL A 72 14.81 -28.03 8.58
C VAL A 72 13.84 -27.77 7.43
N ILE A 73 12.53 -27.94 7.61
CA ILE A 73 11.56 -27.75 6.52
C ILE A 73 11.29 -26.28 6.19
N SER A 74 11.31 -25.38 7.18
CA SER A 74 11.32 -23.92 6.91
C SER A 74 12.54 -23.48 6.09
N ASN A 75 13.63 -24.27 6.12
CA ASN A 75 14.85 -24.07 5.33
C ASN A 75 14.99 -25.03 4.14
N CYS A 76 14.11 -26.03 3.96
CA CYS A 76 14.22 -27.04 2.90
C CYS A 76 13.92 -26.52 1.49
N GLY A 77 13.69 -25.21 1.32
CA GLY A 77 13.63 -24.62 -0.01
C GLY A 77 12.57 -25.23 -0.93
N CYS A 78 11.41 -25.65 -0.39
CA CYS A 78 10.33 -26.20 -1.20
C CYS A 78 10.02 -25.26 -2.36
N ARG A 79 10.14 -25.75 -3.59
CA ARG A 79 10.01 -24.95 -4.80
C ARG A 79 8.63 -24.29 -4.93
N TYR A 80 7.60 -25.02 -4.52
CA TYR A 80 6.20 -24.60 -4.57
C TYR A 80 5.57 -24.62 -3.16
N PRO A 81 5.55 -23.51 -2.41
CA PRO A 81 4.99 -23.54 -1.06
C PRO A 81 3.46 -23.66 -1.07
N ILE A 82 2.89 -24.08 0.06
CA ILE A 82 1.44 -24.16 0.27
C ILE A 82 0.78 -22.82 -0.06
N GLY A 83 -0.28 -22.87 -0.87
CA GLY A 83 -0.98 -21.70 -1.41
C GLY A 83 -0.42 -21.16 -2.72
N CYS A 84 0.68 -21.70 -3.23
CA CYS A 84 1.21 -21.34 -4.55
C CYS A 84 0.26 -21.86 -5.66
N PRO A 85 -0.19 -21.00 -6.59
CA PRO A 85 -0.86 -21.47 -7.78
C PRO A 85 0.14 -22.23 -8.65
N VAL A 86 -0.24 -23.41 -9.13
CA VAL A 86 0.60 -24.30 -9.95
C VAL A 86 -0.16 -24.83 -11.16
N TRP A 87 0.58 -25.17 -12.20
CA TRP A 87 0.11 -26.00 -13.31
C TRP A 87 0.60 -27.42 -13.12
N ILE A 88 -0.27 -28.39 -13.35
CA ILE A 88 0.04 -29.81 -13.28
C ILE A 88 0.15 -30.38 -14.70
N PHE A 89 1.21 -31.15 -14.94
CA PHE A 89 1.50 -31.82 -16.21
C PHE A 89 1.38 -33.34 -16.05
N THR A 90 0.17 -33.85 -15.90
CA THR A 90 -0.05 -35.30 -15.81
C THR A 90 -0.16 -35.92 -17.22
N GLN A 91 0.55 -37.02 -17.44
CA GLN A 91 0.23 -37.98 -18.49
C GLN A 91 -0.76 -38.98 -17.88
N ASP A 92 -2.04 -38.58 -17.76
CA ASP A 92 -3.04 -39.49 -17.22
C ASP A 92 -3.66 -40.30 -18.37
N PRO A 93 -3.38 -41.61 -18.49
CA PRO A 93 -3.93 -42.46 -19.56
C PRO A 93 -5.45 -42.67 -19.44
N LEU A 94 -6.10 -42.25 -18.35
CA LEU A 94 -7.56 -42.34 -18.20
C LEU A 94 -8.34 -41.30 -19.01
N TYR A 95 -7.66 -40.36 -19.67
CA TYR A 95 -8.25 -39.33 -20.54
C TYR A 95 -7.68 -39.35 -21.97
N ASP A 96 -7.08 -40.47 -22.38
CA ASP A 96 -6.44 -40.69 -23.68
C ASP A 96 -7.43 -40.96 -24.83
N ASP A 97 -8.53 -40.21 -24.89
CA ASP A 97 -9.30 -40.10 -26.13
C ASP A 97 -9.06 -38.71 -26.73
N ILE A 98 -8.20 -38.74 -27.76
CA ILE A 98 -7.98 -37.73 -28.81
C ILE A 98 -6.75 -36.83 -28.57
N THR A 99 -5.65 -37.27 -29.19
CA THR A 99 -4.44 -36.52 -29.58
C THR A 99 -3.53 -36.00 -28.47
N ASN A 100 -2.44 -36.73 -28.14
CA ASN A 100 -1.06 -36.32 -27.72
C ASN A 100 -0.80 -34.97 -27.00
N ALA A 101 -1.82 -34.32 -26.44
CA ALA A 101 -1.76 -33.00 -25.87
C ALA A 101 -1.72 -33.18 -24.35
N CYS A 102 -0.59 -32.87 -23.74
CA CYS A 102 -0.48 -32.75 -22.29
C CYS A 102 -1.64 -31.89 -21.78
N THR A 103 -2.57 -32.47 -21.02
CA THR A 103 -3.66 -31.71 -20.42
C THR A 103 -3.12 -30.89 -19.25
N PHE A 104 -3.18 -29.57 -19.37
CA PHE A 104 -2.77 -28.65 -18.30
C PHE A 104 -3.93 -28.43 -17.33
N ARG A 105 -3.71 -28.67 -16.04
CA ARG A 105 -4.69 -28.32 -15.00
C ARG A 105 -4.10 -27.31 -14.03
N GLN A 106 -4.82 -26.23 -13.78
CA GLN A 106 -4.42 -25.21 -12.80
C GLN A 106 -4.96 -25.60 -11.42
N GLY A 107 -4.10 -25.60 -10.42
CA GLY A 107 -4.48 -25.87 -9.04
C GLY A 107 -3.70 -25.03 -8.04
N VAL A 108 -3.92 -25.29 -6.76
CA VAL A 108 -3.22 -24.64 -5.64
C VAL A 108 -2.61 -25.72 -4.75
N VAL A 109 -1.35 -25.54 -4.37
CA VAL A 109 -0.65 -26.46 -3.46
C VAL A 109 -1.34 -26.44 -2.09
N ALA A 110 -1.97 -27.56 -1.71
CA ALA A 110 -2.65 -27.72 -0.42
C ALA A 110 -1.71 -28.28 0.65
N SER A 111 -0.80 -29.17 0.25
CA SER A 111 0.14 -29.84 1.15
C SER A 111 1.43 -30.23 0.42
N VAL A 112 2.52 -30.40 1.17
CA VAL A 112 3.81 -30.88 0.65
C VAL A 112 4.31 -31.98 1.58
N THR A 113 4.77 -33.08 0.99
CA THR A 113 5.34 -34.22 1.69
C THR A 113 6.75 -34.47 1.17
N MET A 114 7.72 -34.61 2.07
CA MET A 114 9.09 -34.98 1.74
C MET A 114 9.36 -36.41 2.22
N ASP A 115 9.79 -37.27 1.30
CA ASP A 115 10.41 -38.53 1.67
C ASP A 115 11.88 -38.27 2.01
N PHE A 116 12.28 -38.51 3.26
CA PHE A 116 13.64 -38.25 3.72
C PHE A 116 14.69 -39.19 3.12
N ARG A 117 14.28 -40.38 2.68
CA ARG A 117 15.17 -41.38 2.10
C ARG A 117 15.56 -40.99 0.68
N THR A 118 14.57 -40.66 -0.13
CA THR A 118 14.76 -40.31 -1.55
C THR A 118 15.01 -38.81 -1.74
N LYS A 119 14.68 -37.99 -0.73
CA LYS A 119 14.57 -36.53 -0.81
C LYS A 119 13.55 -36.06 -1.84
N GLN A 120 12.67 -36.94 -2.30
CA GLN A 120 11.66 -36.60 -3.27
C GLN A 120 10.54 -35.81 -2.61
N MET A 121 10.16 -34.69 -3.24
CA MET A 121 9.03 -33.87 -2.85
C MET A 121 7.78 -34.31 -3.61
N THR A 122 6.71 -34.56 -2.87
CA THR A 122 5.38 -34.87 -3.41
C THR A 122 4.40 -33.80 -2.95
N TYR A 123 3.62 -33.27 -3.87
CA TYR A 123 2.70 -32.16 -3.66
C TYR A 123 1.26 -32.63 -3.76
N GLU A 124 0.43 -32.29 -2.78
CA GLU A 124 -1.02 -32.39 -2.94
C GLU A 124 -1.53 -31.07 -3.51
N VAL A 125 -2.11 -31.12 -4.71
CA VAL A 125 -2.62 -29.95 -5.42
C VAL A 125 -4.13 -30.06 -5.57
N THR A 126 -4.84 -29.01 -5.16
CA THR A 126 -6.31 -28.92 -5.27
C THR A 126 -6.69 -28.16 -6.54
N THR A 127 -7.50 -28.79 -7.39
CA THR A 127 -8.07 -28.25 -8.64
C THR A 127 -9.59 -28.33 -8.55
N GLY A 128 -10.26 -27.22 -8.22
CA GLY A 128 -11.68 -27.22 -7.88
C GLY A 128 -11.94 -28.06 -6.62
N ASP A 129 -12.84 -29.04 -6.71
CA ASP A 129 -13.18 -29.95 -5.60
C ASP A 129 -12.31 -31.23 -5.56
N LYS A 130 -11.34 -31.36 -6.46
CA LYS A 130 -10.48 -32.54 -6.57
C LYS A 130 -9.07 -32.24 -6.07
N THR A 131 -8.48 -33.17 -5.33
CA THR A 131 -7.08 -33.13 -4.91
C THR A 131 -6.32 -34.29 -5.54
N CYS A 132 -5.14 -34.02 -6.08
CA CYS A 132 -4.24 -35.04 -6.63
C CYS A 132 -2.84 -34.90 -6.03
N SER A 133 -2.16 -36.04 -5.87
CA SER A 133 -0.77 -36.11 -5.47
C SER A 133 0.12 -36.13 -6.70
N VAL A 134 1.10 -35.23 -6.79
CA VAL A 134 1.95 -35.03 -7.97
C VAL A 134 3.40 -34.81 -7.56
N SER A 135 4.33 -35.32 -8.37
CA SER A 135 5.76 -35.14 -8.09
C SER A 135 6.22 -33.72 -8.43
N GLU A 136 7.34 -33.27 -7.84
CA GLU A 136 7.88 -31.92 -8.08
C GLU A 136 8.17 -31.63 -9.56
N GLU A 137 8.54 -32.66 -10.34
CA GLU A 137 8.87 -32.58 -11.76
C GLU A 137 7.64 -32.43 -12.67
N GLU A 138 6.46 -32.76 -12.15
CA GLU A 138 5.19 -32.71 -12.86
C GLU A 138 4.40 -31.42 -12.59
N ILE A 139 5.00 -30.47 -11.89
CA ILE A 139 4.36 -29.19 -11.55
C ILE A 139 5.22 -28.00 -11.96
N GLY A 140 4.55 -26.93 -12.38
CA GLY A 140 5.15 -25.64 -12.72
C GLY A 140 4.43 -24.49 -12.05
N PHE A 141 5.06 -23.32 -12.00
CA PHE A 141 4.39 -22.12 -11.46
C PHE A 141 3.14 -21.74 -12.27
N GLY A 142 2.05 -21.56 -11.54
CA GLY A 142 0.74 -21.18 -12.07
C GLY A 142 0.66 -19.73 -12.53
N SER A 143 -0.34 -19.43 -13.36
CA SER A 143 -0.62 -18.04 -13.73
C SER A 143 -0.91 -17.21 -12.47
N GLY A 144 -0.29 -16.03 -12.39
CA GLY A 144 -0.39 -15.14 -11.25
C GLY A 144 0.67 -15.31 -10.17
N CYS A 145 1.50 -16.35 -10.26
CA CYS A 145 2.58 -16.56 -9.31
C CYS A 145 3.64 -15.44 -9.40
N ILE A 146 4.03 -14.87 -8.27
CA ILE A 146 5.12 -13.87 -8.20
C ILE A 146 6.45 -14.61 -8.05
N VAL A 147 7.36 -14.34 -8.98
CA VAL A 147 8.65 -15.03 -9.07
C VAL A 147 9.80 -14.04 -9.20
N SER A 148 10.99 -14.49 -8.83
CA SER A 148 12.25 -13.82 -9.14
C SER A 148 12.91 -14.55 -10.30
N VAL A 149 13.30 -13.80 -11.34
CA VAL A 149 13.94 -14.32 -12.54
C VAL A 149 15.37 -13.81 -12.63
N ALA A 150 16.33 -14.72 -12.78
CA ALA A 150 17.72 -14.37 -13.03
C ALA A 150 17.91 -13.93 -14.49
N SER A 151 18.64 -12.83 -14.73
CA SER A 151 19.02 -12.39 -16.10
C SER A 151 19.95 -13.41 -16.77
N GLU A 152 19.86 -13.57 -18.10
CA GLU A 152 20.77 -14.45 -18.86
C GLU A 152 22.21 -13.97 -18.80
N GLU A 153 22.42 -12.65 -18.88
CA GLU A 153 23.73 -11.99 -18.85
C GLU A 153 24.51 -12.24 -17.55
N HIS A 154 23.85 -12.75 -16.50
CA HIS A 154 24.45 -12.95 -15.18
C HIS A 154 25.00 -14.35 -14.92
N LYS A 155 24.78 -15.31 -15.82
CA LYS A 155 25.43 -16.63 -15.69
C LYS A 155 26.95 -16.55 -15.84
N GLU A 156 27.45 -15.56 -16.59
CA GLU A 156 28.90 -15.48 -16.90
C GLU A 156 29.71 -14.68 -15.87
N HIS A 157 29.09 -13.78 -15.08
CA HIS A 157 29.83 -12.80 -14.28
C HIS A 157 29.60 -12.87 -12.75
N GLY A 158 28.89 -13.88 -12.24
CA GLY A 158 28.85 -14.20 -10.80
C GLY A 158 28.21 -13.17 -9.86
N HIS A 159 27.69 -12.04 -10.36
CA HIS A 159 27.00 -11.04 -9.54
C HIS A 159 25.60 -11.51 -9.15
N ARG A 160 25.38 -11.72 -7.84
CA ARG A 160 24.12 -12.23 -7.25
C ARG A 160 22.97 -11.22 -7.16
N ASP A 161 23.15 -9.97 -7.58
CA ASP A 161 22.30 -8.85 -7.10
C ASP A 161 21.16 -8.40 -8.02
N SER A 162 20.94 -9.06 -9.15
CA SER A 162 19.97 -8.61 -10.17
C SER A 162 18.93 -9.67 -10.49
N LEU A 163 18.21 -10.09 -9.46
CA LEU A 163 16.97 -10.85 -9.62
C LEU A 163 15.82 -9.91 -9.98
N LEU A 164 15.26 -10.08 -11.18
CA LEU A 164 14.10 -9.33 -11.63
C LEU A 164 12.82 -9.93 -11.06
N LYS A 165 11.96 -9.11 -10.44
CA LYS A 165 10.66 -9.59 -9.94
C LYS A 165 9.64 -9.54 -11.05
N GLY A 166 8.96 -10.65 -11.29
CA GLY A 166 7.92 -10.75 -12.30
C GLY A 166 6.72 -11.59 -11.88
N LYS A 167 5.68 -11.55 -12.70
CA LYS A 167 4.45 -12.34 -12.53
C LYS A 167 4.36 -13.36 -13.66
N VAL A 168 4.23 -14.64 -13.33
CA VAL A 168 4.02 -15.69 -14.32
C VAL A 168 2.67 -15.46 -15.01
N LEU A 169 2.68 -15.34 -16.33
CA LEU A 169 1.47 -15.23 -17.14
C LEU A 169 1.04 -16.61 -17.63
N LEU A 170 1.99 -17.33 -18.21
CA LEU A 170 1.79 -18.62 -18.89
C LEU A 170 2.98 -19.55 -18.60
N CYS A 171 2.74 -20.85 -18.66
CA CYS A 171 3.80 -21.86 -18.73
C CYS A 171 3.49 -22.86 -19.85
N LYS A 172 4.55 -23.41 -20.46
CA LYS A 172 4.44 -24.50 -21.44
C LYS A 172 5.47 -25.58 -21.10
N LYS A 173 5.10 -26.84 -21.26
CA LYS A 173 6.04 -27.97 -21.14
C LYS A 173 6.70 -28.20 -22.50
N ALA A 174 8.02 -28.12 -22.56
CA ALA A 174 8.84 -28.36 -23.74
C ALA A 174 9.79 -29.53 -23.45
N ALA A 175 9.48 -30.70 -24.00
CA ALA A 175 10.16 -31.96 -23.71
C ALA A 175 10.23 -32.24 -22.19
N GLN A 176 11.42 -32.11 -21.59
CA GLN A 176 11.70 -32.34 -20.17
C GLN A 176 11.73 -31.06 -19.33
N HIS A 177 11.46 -29.89 -19.92
CA HIS A 177 11.58 -28.61 -19.22
C HIS A 177 10.26 -27.82 -19.24
N ILE A 178 10.05 -27.03 -18.19
CA ILE A 178 8.96 -26.07 -18.13
C ILE A 178 9.52 -24.69 -18.52
N LEU A 179 8.89 -24.08 -19.53
CA LEU A 179 9.19 -22.75 -20.01
C LEU A 179 8.10 -21.79 -19.56
N TYR A 180 8.49 -20.59 -19.16
CA TYR A 180 7.60 -19.60 -18.58
C TYR A 180 7.57 -18.31 -19.41
N THR A 181 6.41 -17.67 -19.44
CA THR A 181 6.26 -16.28 -19.85
C THR A 181 6.01 -15.43 -18.62
N VAL A 182 6.90 -14.47 -18.34
CA VAL A 182 6.88 -13.68 -17.11
C VAL A 182 6.75 -12.19 -17.45
N GLN A 183 5.84 -11.50 -16.77
CA GLN A 183 5.65 -10.06 -16.88
C GLN A 183 6.51 -9.30 -15.86
N PHE A 184 7.35 -8.38 -16.34
CA PHE A 184 8.17 -7.47 -15.55
C PHE A 184 7.79 -6.03 -15.85
N MET A 185 7.24 -5.29 -14.89
CA MET A 185 7.02 -3.83 -15.01
C MET A 185 6.39 -3.38 -16.35
N GLY A 186 5.46 -4.17 -16.92
CA GLY A 186 4.80 -3.89 -18.21
C GLY A 186 5.46 -4.48 -19.45
N ARG A 187 6.66 -5.06 -19.34
CA ARG A 187 7.30 -5.89 -20.38
C ARG A 187 7.07 -7.37 -20.09
N TYR A 188 7.22 -8.22 -21.09
CA TYR A 188 7.18 -9.67 -20.93
C TYR A 188 8.43 -10.30 -21.53
N GLU A 189 8.90 -11.37 -20.90
CA GLU A 189 9.95 -12.25 -21.42
C GLU A 189 9.36 -13.65 -21.55
N GLU A 190 9.56 -14.26 -22.71
CA GLU A 190 9.06 -15.60 -23.03
C GLU A 190 10.18 -16.63 -22.94
N ASN A 191 9.82 -17.91 -22.86
CA ASN A 191 10.75 -19.03 -22.88
C ASN A 191 11.76 -19.01 -21.72
N ILE A 192 11.41 -18.42 -20.58
CA ILE A 192 12.27 -18.44 -19.40
C ILE A 192 12.32 -19.87 -18.87
N GLY A 193 13.52 -20.45 -18.86
CA GLY A 193 13.74 -21.80 -18.34
C GLY A 193 13.54 -21.89 -16.83
N GLU A 194 13.08 -23.05 -16.39
CA GLU A 194 12.81 -23.37 -14.99
C GLU A 194 13.98 -23.07 -14.02
N GLY A 195 15.23 -23.25 -14.45
CA GLY A 195 16.42 -22.95 -13.63
C GLY A 195 16.66 -21.44 -13.39
N ARG A 196 15.99 -20.56 -14.14
CA ARG A 196 16.09 -19.10 -13.95
C ARG A 196 15.02 -18.56 -12.99
N ILE A 197 14.03 -19.37 -12.61
CA ILE A 197 12.87 -18.92 -11.83
C ILE A 197 12.92 -19.46 -10.41
N THR A 198 12.81 -18.54 -9.44
CA THR A 198 12.68 -18.88 -8.02
C THR A 198 11.40 -18.29 -7.45
N TYR A 199 10.65 -19.09 -6.69
CA TYR A 199 9.45 -18.62 -6.01
C TYR A 199 9.81 -17.54 -5.01
N ARG A 200 9.04 -16.46 -4.99
CA ARG A 200 9.10 -15.48 -3.91
C ARG A 200 7.81 -15.53 -3.13
N LYS A 201 7.90 -15.98 -1.87
CA LYS A 201 6.80 -15.82 -0.92
C LYS A 201 6.46 -14.35 -0.85
N VAL A 202 5.18 -14.02 -1.06
CA VAL A 202 4.65 -12.70 -0.72
C VAL A 202 4.72 -12.60 0.81
N VAL A 203 5.89 -12.24 1.33
CA VAL A 203 5.99 -11.76 2.70
C VAL A 203 5.22 -10.45 2.68
N ASN A 204 4.08 -10.40 3.35
CA ASN A 204 3.44 -9.12 3.63
C ASN A 204 4.46 -8.29 4.42
N ASP A 205 5.05 -7.26 3.80
CA ASP A 205 6.05 -6.36 4.38
C ASP A 205 5.58 -5.66 5.68
N ALA A 206 4.29 -5.79 6.03
CA ALA A 206 3.70 -5.36 7.29
C ALA A 206 4.28 -6.07 8.53
N VAL A 207 4.79 -7.30 8.43
CA VAL A 207 5.29 -8.05 9.60
C VAL A 207 6.75 -7.69 9.95
N VAL A 208 7.57 -7.32 8.96
CA VAL A 208 8.99 -6.96 9.19
C VAL A 208 9.12 -5.57 9.84
N ASN A 209 8.18 -4.67 9.56
CA ASN A 209 8.18 -3.32 10.15
C ASN A 209 7.70 -3.27 11.62
N ALA A 210 7.16 -4.36 12.17
CA ALA A 210 6.74 -4.44 13.58
C ALA A 210 7.92 -4.71 14.55
N THR A 211 9.13 -4.99 14.05
CA THR A 211 10.28 -5.38 14.89
C THR A 211 11.43 -4.36 14.91
N ARG A 212 11.30 -3.20 14.24
CA ARG A 212 12.28 -2.11 14.34
C ARG A 212 11.86 -1.10 15.41
N VAL A 213 12.31 -1.34 16.65
CA VAL A 213 12.38 -0.29 17.66
C VAL A 213 13.64 0.55 17.37
N SER A 214 13.44 1.80 16.98
CA SER A 214 14.53 2.76 16.76
C SER A 214 15.01 3.34 18.10
N PRO A 215 16.33 3.46 18.35
CA PRO A 215 16.84 4.16 19.53
C PRO A 215 16.66 5.68 19.40
N THR A 216 16.39 6.29 20.54
CA THR A 216 16.05 7.68 20.80
C THR A 216 17.17 8.66 20.39
N LYS A 217 16.79 9.77 19.75
CA LYS A 217 17.69 10.88 19.38
C LYS A 217 18.06 11.72 20.60
N LEU A 218 19.36 11.99 20.78
CA LEU A 218 19.91 13.08 21.61
C LEU A 218 20.09 14.36 20.76
N PRO A 219 20.12 15.56 21.39
CA PRO A 219 19.94 16.84 20.72
C PRO A 219 21.20 17.37 20.03
N LYS A 220 20.97 18.18 18.99
CA LYS A 220 21.99 18.89 18.21
C LYS A 220 22.49 20.13 18.96
N SER A 221 23.81 20.31 19.02
CA SER A 221 24.44 21.62 19.27
C SER A 221 24.98 22.21 17.96
N SER A 222 24.91 23.53 17.90
CA SER A 222 25.30 24.46 16.84
C SER A 222 26.81 24.75 16.84
N HIS A 223 27.44 24.83 15.66
CA HIS A 223 28.15 26.02 15.12
C HIS A 223 29.10 25.68 13.95
N ASN A 224 29.00 26.51 12.90
CA ASN A 224 30.02 27.16 12.07
C ASN A 224 31.23 26.42 11.46
N GLU A 225 31.23 26.46 10.11
CA GLU A 225 32.21 27.11 9.21
C GLU A 225 33.66 26.60 9.03
N TYR A 226 34.00 26.49 7.73
CA TYR A 226 35.29 26.61 7.01
C TYR A 226 36.28 25.43 6.84
N HIS A 227 36.71 25.33 5.56
CA HIS A 227 37.98 24.88 4.96
C HIS A 227 38.37 23.38 4.88
N GLU A 228 38.42 22.89 3.62
CA GLU A 228 39.44 21.96 3.08
C GLU A 228 40.86 22.58 3.17
N PRO A 229 42.01 21.84 3.09
CA PRO A 229 42.21 20.64 2.25
C PRO A 229 43.17 19.53 2.78
N ASN A 230 43.22 18.43 2.00
CA ASN A 230 44.35 17.52 1.68
C ASN A 230 45.35 17.07 2.77
N ALA A 231 45.48 15.74 2.95
CA ALA A 231 46.78 15.08 2.97
C ALA A 231 46.68 13.57 2.70
N HIS A 232 47.54 13.12 1.79
CA HIS A 232 48.04 11.76 1.58
C HIS A 232 48.37 11.03 2.90
N ILE A 233 48.26 9.69 2.90
CA ILE A 233 49.39 8.77 3.10
C ILE A 233 48.93 7.31 2.88
N ASP A 234 49.67 6.67 1.96
CA ASP A 234 49.97 5.25 1.75
C ASP A 234 50.11 4.41 3.04
N ALA A 235 50.14 3.09 3.10
CA ALA A 235 49.92 1.96 2.23
C ALA A 235 50.10 0.72 3.13
N ALA A 236 49.73 -0.43 2.56
CA ALA A 236 50.34 -1.74 2.79
C ALA A 236 50.02 -2.52 4.09
N GLY A 237 49.65 -3.79 3.88
CA GLY A 237 49.83 -4.83 4.89
C GLY A 237 49.01 -6.11 4.72
N ALA A 238 49.26 -6.88 3.65
CA ALA A 238 49.14 -8.35 3.48
C ALA A 238 47.97 -9.12 4.19
N VAL A 239 47.00 -9.69 3.47
CA VAL A 239 47.03 -10.98 2.75
C VAL A 239 47.76 -12.12 3.48
N SER A 240 47.00 -13.06 4.05
CA SER A 240 47.23 -14.51 3.88
C SER A 240 45.93 -15.30 4.12
N ARG A 241 45.64 -16.19 3.14
CA ARG A 241 44.61 -17.25 3.11
C ARG A 241 45.00 -18.36 4.12
N LEU A 242 44.16 -19.26 4.64
CA LEU A 242 43.30 -20.26 3.96
C LEU A 242 42.40 -20.98 5.00
N GLU A 243 41.14 -21.16 4.60
CA GLU A 243 40.14 -22.20 4.93
C GLU A 243 40.28 -23.13 6.15
N LEU A 244 39.26 -23.13 7.03
CA LEU A 244 38.48 -24.34 7.33
C LEU A 244 37.10 -23.99 7.93
N LEU A 245 36.11 -24.83 7.60
CA LEU A 245 34.66 -24.62 7.68
C LEU A 245 34.07 -24.69 9.10
N ALA A 246 32.96 -23.95 9.27
CA ALA A 246 31.87 -24.13 10.24
C ALA A 246 32.13 -23.86 11.74
N SER A 247 31.88 -22.63 12.22
CA SER A 247 31.18 -22.35 13.51
C SER A 247 31.02 -20.85 13.88
N GLN A 248 30.93 -19.93 12.90
CA GLN A 248 30.92 -18.49 13.22
C GLN A 248 29.57 -17.90 13.64
N ASP A 249 28.44 -18.58 13.36
CA ASP A 249 27.13 -17.99 13.64
C ASP A 249 26.72 -18.08 15.13
N PHE A 250 27.21 -19.08 15.87
CA PHE A 250 26.82 -19.27 17.26
C PHE A 250 27.53 -18.30 18.22
N ARG A 251 28.80 -17.97 17.94
CA ARG A 251 29.57 -17.01 18.77
C ARG A 251 29.04 -15.58 18.63
N SER A 252 28.61 -15.21 17.42
CA SER A 252 28.04 -13.89 17.14
C SER A 252 26.70 -13.67 17.84
N LEU A 253 25.84 -14.70 17.89
CA LEU A 253 24.58 -14.69 18.64
C LEU A 253 24.80 -14.69 20.16
N LEU A 254 25.75 -15.47 20.66
CA LEU A 254 26.08 -15.49 22.09
C LEU A 254 26.65 -14.15 22.56
N PHE A 255 27.48 -13.51 21.74
CA PHE A 255 28.07 -12.20 22.03
C PHE A 255 27.00 -11.10 22.05
N LEU A 256 26.05 -11.10 21.10
CA LEU A 256 24.93 -10.15 21.07
C LEU A 256 24.01 -10.30 22.30
N CYS A 257 23.74 -11.54 22.72
CA CYS A 257 22.94 -11.82 23.92
C CYS A 257 23.63 -11.34 25.22
N LEU A 258 24.95 -11.48 25.31
CA LEU A 258 25.72 -11.00 26.46
C LEU A 258 25.80 -9.46 26.50
N LEU A 259 25.91 -8.81 25.34
CA LEU A 259 25.91 -7.34 25.25
C LEU A 259 24.59 -6.73 25.70
N LEU A 260 23.46 -7.34 25.29
CA LEU A 260 22.12 -6.90 25.67
C LEU A 260 21.82 -7.16 27.16
N ALA A 261 22.41 -8.20 27.75
CA ALA A 261 22.28 -8.49 29.18
C ALA A 261 23.08 -7.50 30.05
N TRP A 262 24.24 -7.04 29.57
CA TRP A 262 25.07 -6.05 30.27
C TRP A 262 24.44 -4.66 30.26
N GLN A 263 23.88 -4.23 29.12
CA GLN A 263 23.26 -2.91 28.96
C GLN A 263 22.05 -2.70 29.90
N ARG A 264 21.28 -3.78 30.17
CA ARG A 264 20.15 -3.75 31.11
C ARG A 264 20.52 -3.63 32.58
N LYS A 265 21.78 -3.90 32.95
CA LYS A 265 22.28 -3.79 34.33
C LYS A 265 22.75 -2.37 34.66
N SER A 266 23.08 -1.56 33.64
CA SER A 266 23.55 -0.18 33.82
C SER A 266 22.42 0.81 34.08
N ASP A 267 21.19 0.53 33.63
CA ASP A 267 20.05 1.45 33.77
C ASP A 267 19.33 1.35 35.13
N ALA A 268 19.72 0.40 35.98
CA ALA A 268 19.10 0.16 37.28
C ALA A 268 19.73 0.93 38.45
N THR A 269 20.77 1.74 38.20
CA THR A 269 21.48 2.52 39.24
C THR A 269 21.56 4.00 38.87
N SER A 270 20.41 4.68 38.77
CA SER A 270 20.37 6.15 38.76
C SER A 270 18.96 6.63 39.11
N LYS A 271 18.64 6.64 40.40
CA LYS A 271 17.56 7.43 40.99
C LYS A 271 17.81 7.46 42.49
N ASP A 272 18.37 8.57 42.96
CA ASP A 272 18.12 9.13 44.30
C ASP A 272 18.67 10.58 44.37
N ASN A 273 17.92 11.41 45.08
CA ASN A 273 18.19 12.78 45.58
C ASN A 273 17.97 13.96 44.60
N PHE A 274 16.94 14.79 44.84
CA PHE A 274 16.99 15.91 45.79
C PHE A 274 15.63 16.66 45.83
N ASP A 275 15.21 17.03 47.04
CA ASP A 275 14.02 17.81 47.37
C ASP A 275 14.38 19.30 47.68
N THR A 276 13.33 20.14 47.63
CA THR A 276 13.06 21.36 48.42
C THR A 276 13.47 22.79 47.99
N ALA A 277 12.50 23.69 48.24
CA ALA A 277 12.51 25.15 48.45
C ALA A 277 12.45 26.07 47.22
N SER A 278 11.75 27.21 47.21
CA SER A 278 10.74 27.85 48.08
C SER A 278 10.26 29.13 47.36
N GLU A 279 9.10 29.64 47.76
CA GLU A 279 8.49 30.92 47.34
C GLU A 279 9.39 32.15 47.56
N SER A 280 9.21 33.20 46.73
CA SER A 280 8.85 34.56 47.18
C SER A 280 8.78 35.59 46.03
N ASP A 281 7.68 36.33 46.02
CA ASP A 281 7.37 37.69 45.54
C ASP A 281 8.43 38.57 44.83
N ILE A 282 7.97 39.38 43.86
CA ILE A 282 8.06 40.87 43.84
C ILE A 282 7.25 41.48 42.67
N SER A 283 6.21 42.22 43.07
CA SER A 283 5.65 43.51 42.61
C SER A 283 5.95 44.16 41.24
N ARG A 284 4.83 44.67 40.68
CA ARG A 284 4.55 46.05 40.17
C ARG A 284 5.13 46.54 38.83
N GLY A 285 4.22 47.05 37.99
CA GLY A 285 4.51 48.08 36.99
C GLY A 285 3.37 48.34 36.00
N MET A 286 2.42 49.21 36.38
CA MET A 286 1.40 49.79 35.49
C MET A 286 2.03 50.65 34.38
N THR A 287 1.44 50.66 33.18
CA THR A 287 1.00 51.91 32.51
C THR A 287 0.15 51.60 31.26
N ASP A 288 -1.02 52.24 31.21
CA ASP A 288 -1.94 52.39 30.09
C ASP A 288 -1.29 53.12 28.91
N VAL A 289 -1.65 52.77 27.66
CA VAL A 289 -2.05 53.73 26.60
C VAL A 289 -2.91 52.99 25.55
N SER A 290 -4.15 53.45 25.37
CA SER A 290 -5.04 53.09 24.25
C SER A 290 -4.74 53.91 22.99
N PRO A 291 -5.08 53.43 21.78
CA PRO A 291 -5.39 54.33 20.68
C PRO A 291 -6.80 54.15 20.11
N THR A 292 -7.37 55.31 19.77
CA THR A 292 -8.68 55.63 19.21
C THR A 292 -8.85 55.18 17.74
N PRO A 293 -10.09 55.00 17.24
CA PRO A 293 -10.34 54.57 15.86
C PRO A 293 -10.50 55.75 14.89
N SER A 294 -9.83 55.66 13.74
CA SER A 294 -9.90 56.65 12.66
C SER A 294 -11.10 56.44 11.72
N LYS A 295 -11.69 57.58 11.37
CA LYS A 295 -12.82 57.89 10.46
C LYS A 295 -12.94 57.04 9.18
N ARG A 296 -14.16 56.55 8.94
CA ARG A 296 -14.66 56.04 7.64
C ARG A 296 -14.93 57.21 6.68
N GLN A 297 -14.35 57.15 5.49
CA GLN A 297 -14.65 58.04 4.37
C GLN A 297 -15.71 57.37 3.47
N LYS A 298 -16.78 58.11 3.20
CA LYS A 298 -17.93 57.73 2.37
C LYS A 298 -17.55 58.03 0.90
N VAL A 299 -17.66 57.05 0.01
CA VAL A 299 -17.50 57.24 -1.44
C VAL A 299 -18.85 56.93 -2.09
N ASP A 300 -19.41 57.94 -2.75
CA ASP A 300 -20.63 57.87 -3.54
C ASP A 300 -20.37 57.15 -4.87
N VAL A 301 -21.24 56.19 -5.21
CA VAL A 301 -21.21 55.50 -6.50
C VAL A 301 -22.42 55.93 -7.32
N HIS A 302 -22.12 56.53 -8.48
CA HIS A 302 -23.08 56.95 -9.48
C HIS A 302 -23.89 55.77 -10.05
N LYS A 303 -25.19 56.01 -10.14
CA LYS A 303 -26.24 55.13 -10.66
C LYS A 303 -26.28 55.23 -12.18
N VAL A 304 -25.85 54.19 -12.89
CA VAL A 304 -26.03 54.06 -14.36
C VAL A 304 -27.31 53.26 -14.61
N LYS A 305 -28.25 53.86 -15.35
CA LYS A 305 -29.40 53.21 -15.96
C LYS A 305 -28.94 52.47 -17.22
N SER A 306 -29.39 51.23 -17.43
CA SER A 306 -29.52 50.70 -18.79
C SER A 306 -30.70 49.73 -18.87
N ASP A 307 -31.29 49.72 -20.06
CA ASP A 307 -32.66 49.36 -20.34
C ASP A 307 -32.97 47.86 -20.44
N ARG A 308 -34.27 47.58 -20.25
CA ARG A 308 -34.99 46.36 -20.56
C ARG A 308 -34.88 45.99 -22.05
N LEU A 309 -34.57 44.73 -22.33
CA LEU A 309 -35.20 43.97 -23.42
C LEU A 309 -35.57 42.57 -22.92
N GLN A 310 -36.81 42.18 -23.22
CA GLN A 310 -37.47 40.93 -22.85
C GLN A 310 -37.12 39.79 -23.83
N GLY A 311 -37.13 38.55 -23.33
CA GLY A 311 -37.16 37.33 -24.16
C GLY A 311 -36.90 36.04 -23.38
N ASN A 312 -37.95 35.27 -23.13
CA ASN A 312 -38.03 33.98 -22.40
C ASN A 312 -37.10 32.89 -23.00
N ILE A 313 -36.64 31.82 -22.31
CA ILE A 313 -37.35 30.70 -21.65
C ILE A 313 -36.36 29.96 -20.69
N THR A 314 -36.86 29.56 -19.52
CA THR A 314 -36.23 28.82 -18.40
C THR A 314 -35.93 27.34 -18.72
N PRO A 315 -34.99 26.71 -17.99
CA PRO A 315 -35.43 25.82 -16.92
C PRO A 315 -34.77 26.10 -15.56
N SER A 316 -35.60 25.89 -14.54
CA SER A 316 -35.40 26.08 -13.10
C SER A 316 -34.07 25.51 -12.57
N ALA A 317 -33.11 26.40 -12.33
CA ALA A 317 -32.05 26.20 -11.36
C ALA A 317 -32.44 26.94 -10.08
N SER A 318 -32.77 26.20 -9.02
CA SER A 318 -33.02 26.76 -7.70
C SER A 318 -31.74 27.41 -7.16
N THR A 319 -31.64 28.72 -7.28
CA THR A 319 -30.57 29.54 -6.71
C THR A 319 -30.64 29.47 -5.18
N PRO A 320 -29.62 28.99 -4.46
CA PRO A 320 -29.62 29.02 -3.01
C PRO A 320 -29.44 30.47 -2.54
N ARG A 321 -30.42 30.96 -1.76
CA ARG A 321 -30.40 32.29 -1.12
C ARG A 321 -29.14 32.45 -0.28
N ILE A 322 -28.42 33.55 -0.51
CA ILE A 322 -27.27 34.00 0.26
C ILE A 322 -27.78 34.57 1.58
N GLY A 323 -27.91 33.69 2.58
CA GLY A 323 -28.03 34.07 3.99
C GLY A 323 -26.65 34.09 4.63
N SER A 324 -26.17 35.28 4.97
CA SER A 324 -24.93 35.56 5.69
C SER A 324 -25.04 35.18 7.17
N GLY A 325 -25.18 33.89 7.41
CA GLY A 325 -25.15 33.22 8.70
C GLY A 325 -24.92 31.76 8.38
N GLY A 326 -23.69 31.43 7.98
CA GLY A 326 -23.34 30.09 7.54
C GLY A 326 -23.51 29.12 8.68
N VAL A 327 -24.70 28.53 8.82
CA VAL A 327 -24.95 27.37 9.66
C VAL A 327 -23.89 26.37 9.24
N LEU A 328 -22.89 26.14 10.09
CA LEU A 328 -21.91 25.09 9.90
C LEU A 328 -22.73 23.83 9.73
N THR A 329 -22.79 23.32 8.51
CA THR A 329 -23.49 22.08 8.25
C THR A 329 -22.73 21.03 9.05
N HIS A 330 -23.33 20.55 10.15
CA HIS A 330 -22.80 19.50 11.03
C HIS A 330 -22.72 18.13 10.31
N ARG A 331 -22.54 18.12 9.00
CA ARG A 331 -22.51 16.97 8.13
C ARG A 331 -21.59 17.30 6.97
N LEU A 332 -20.64 16.41 6.74
CA LEU A 332 -19.78 16.45 5.57
C LEU A 332 -20.28 15.40 4.58
N ARG A 333 -20.54 15.80 3.33
CA ARG A 333 -20.96 14.88 2.26
C ARG A 333 -19.85 14.77 1.22
N ILE A 334 -19.37 13.55 1.00
CA ILE A 334 -18.46 13.18 -0.07
C ILE A 334 -19.29 12.60 -1.21
N SER A 335 -19.05 13.05 -2.44
CA SER A 335 -19.66 12.48 -3.64
C SER A 335 -18.58 11.78 -4.45
N ILE A 336 -18.77 10.49 -4.72
CA ILE A 336 -17.86 9.69 -5.52
C ILE A 336 -18.13 9.96 -7.01
N PRO A 337 -17.11 10.27 -7.82
CA PRO A 337 -17.33 10.57 -9.24
C PRO A 337 -17.92 9.39 -10.01
N LEU A 338 -18.81 9.66 -10.97
CA LEU A 338 -19.41 8.64 -11.83
C LEU A 338 -18.41 7.91 -12.72
N TRP A 339 -17.34 8.60 -13.18
CA TRP A 339 -16.32 7.96 -14.02
C TRP A 339 -15.58 6.82 -13.32
N LEU A 340 -15.65 6.77 -11.98
CA LEU A 340 -15.09 5.71 -11.14
C LEU A 340 -16.09 4.57 -10.89
N GLN A 341 -17.37 4.81 -11.18
CA GLN A 341 -18.53 3.92 -10.99
C GLN A 341 -19.20 3.70 -12.36
N LYS A 342 -18.44 3.20 -13.32
CA LYS A 342 -18.87 3.11 -14.73
C LYS A 342 -20.14 2.27 -14.91
N ASP A 343 -20.35 1.33 -14.01
CA ASP A 343 -21.47 0.40 -14.00
C ASP A 343 -21.91 0.09 -12.56
N HIS A 344 -23.09 -0.54 -12.42
CA HIS A 344 -23.63 -0.95 -11.11
C HIS A 344 -22.71 -1.92 -10.37
N ARG A 345 -21.95 -2.74 -11.10
CA ARG A 345 -21.00 -3.71 -10.52
C ARG A 345 -19.84 -3.01 -9.81
N SER A 346 -19.15 -2.10 -10.48
CA SER A 346 -18.04 -1.32 -9.91
C SER A 346 -18.50 -0.45 -8.74
N GLN A 347 -19.72 0.09 -8.83
CA GLN A 347 -20.35 0.80 -7.73
C GLN A 347 -20.60 -0.11 -6.51
N ARG A 348 -21.13 -1.31 -6.74
CA ARG A 348 -21.38 -2.33 -5.71
C ARG A 348 -20.09 -2.82 -5.06
N GLU A 349 -19.04 -3.05 -5.85
CA GLU A 349 -17.71 -3.45 -5.37
C GLU A 349 -17.11 -2.37 -4.46
N LEU A 350 -17.17 -1.10 -4.86
CA LEU A 350 -16.75 0.03 -4.03
C LEU A 350 -17.60 0.13 -2.75
N PHE A 351 -18.92 -0.03 -2.87
CA PHE A 351 -19.83 0.02 -1.73
C PHE A 351 -19.40 -0.99 -0.67
N PHE A 352 -19.26 -2.27 -1.03
CA PHE A 352 -18.84 -3.33 -0.12
C PHE A 352 -17.44 -3.10 0.43
N ARG A 353 -16.55 -2.50 -0.35
CA ARG A 353 -15.21 -2.13 0.14
C ARG A 353 -15.28 -1.04 1.22
N ILE A 354 -16.09 0.00 1.01
CA ILE A 354 -16.26 1.08 1.98
C ILE A 354 -16.96 0.56 3.23
N ILE A 355 -18.05 -0.22 3.10
CA ILE A 355 -18.79 -0.73 4.27
C ILE A 355 -18.07 -1.85 5.01
N GLY A 356 -17.04 -2.42 4.39
CA GLY A 356 -16.31 -3.58 4.88
C GLY A 356 -17.04 -4.88 4.57
N ASP A 357 -16.31 -5.87 4.08
CA ASP A 357 -16.81 -7.24 3.98
C ASP A 357 -16.79 -7.87 5.37
N LYS A 358 -17.93 -8.41 5.82
CA LYS A 358 -18.04 -9.15 7.08
C LYS A 358 -17.05 -10.31 7.15
N ASN A 359 -16.66 -10.86 6.00
CA ASN A 359 -15.74 -11.98 5.88
C ASN A 359 -14.26 -11.55 5.82
N ASN A 360 -13.96 -10.26 5.66
CA ASN A 360 -12.60 -9.74 5.64
C ASN A 360 -12.33 -8.81 6.84
N PRO A 361 -11.97 -9.37 8.02
CA PRO A 361 -11.74 -8.58 9.23
C PRO A 361 -10.54 -7.63 9.13
N ARG A 362 -9.73 -7.71 8.06
CA ARG A 362 -8.54 -6.86 7.85
C ARG A 362 -8.83 -5.58 7.08
N GLY A 363 -10.02 -5.43 6.49
CA GLY A 363 -10.41 -4.19 5.82
C GLY A 363 -10.76 -3.10 6.84
N THR A 364 -10.31 -1.87 6.59
CA THR A 364 -10.71 -0.69 7.39
C THR A 364 -12.23 -0.57 7.36
N ASN A 365 -12.89 -0.94 8.45
CA ASN A 365 -14.35 -0.96 8.56
C ASN A 365 -14.87 0.46 8.88
N PRO A 366 -16.03 0.90 8.36
CA PRO A 366 -16.66 2.14 8.80
C PRO A 366 -16.80 2.25 10.32
N ARG A 367 -16.97 1.12 11.02
CA ARG A 367 -16.97 1.07 12.49
C ARG A 367 -15.65 1.55 13.07
N GLN A 368 -14.53 1.19 12.46
CA GLN A 368 -13.21 1.68 12.88
C GLN A 368 -13.09 3.19 12.62
N VAL A 369 -13.54 3.67 11.46
CA VAL A 369 -13.60 5.12 11.20
C VAL A 369 -14.48 5.82 12.25
N GLN A 370 -15.66 5.27 12.53
CA GLN A 370 -16.60 5.79 13.54
C GLN A 370 -15.98 5.89 14.94
N LEU A 371 -15.28 4.83 15.37
CA LEU A 371 -14.60 4.78 16.67
C LEU A 371 -13.45 5.77 16.77
N GLU A 372 -12.65 5.89 15.71
CA GLU A 372 -11.46 6.74 15.73
C GLU A 372 -11.75 8.24 15.53
N THR A 373 -12.89 8.57 14.90
CA THR A 373 -13.17 9.96 14.50
C THR A 373 -14.48 10.50 15.07
N ASN A 374 -15.15 9.75 15.96
CA ASN A 374 -16.44 10.14 16.55
C ASN A 374 -17.49 10.58 15.50
N CYS A 375 -17.44 10.00 14.29
CA CYS A 375 -18.31 10.35 13.18
C CYS A 375 -19.03 9.11 12.64
N LEU A 376 -20.36 9.14 12.63
CA LEU A 376 -21.21 8.20 11.91
C LEU A 376 -21.00 8.33 10.41
N VAL A 377 -20.43 7.28 9.81
CA VAL A 377 -20.32 7.11 8.35
C VAL A 377 -21.59 6.47 7.81
N ARG A 378 -22.27 7.13 6.86
CA ARG A 378 -23.41 6.59 6.09
C ARG A 378 -23.07 6.59 4.61
N VAL A 379 -23.17 5.42 3.97
CA VAL A 379 -22.96 5.30 2.53
C VAL A 379 -24.34 5.18 1.87
N ASN A 380 -24.68 6.12 0.99
CA ASN A 380 -25.91 6.06 0.21
C ASN A 380 -25.57 5.65 -1.23
N TRP A 381 -26.21 4.57 -1.65
CA TRP A 381 -26.15 4.03 -3.00
C TRP A 381 -27.58 3.62 -3.39
N ASP A 382 -27.97 3.94 -4.61
CA ASP A 382 -29.28 3.64 -5.17
C ASP A 382 -29.25 2.31 -5.97
N ASP A 383 -29.56 1.21 -5.29
CA ASP A 383 -29.78 -0.12 -5.89
C ASP A 383 -30.95 -0.10 -6.89
N SER A 384 -31.95 0.78 -6.67
CA SER A 384 -33.18 0.75 -7.47
C SER A 384 -32.93 1.14 -8.92
N ALA A 385 -31.91 1.97 -9.18
CA ALA A 385 -31.46 2.30 -10.51
C ALA A 385 -31.02 1.05 -11.30
N GLU A 386 -30.40 0.05 -10.65
CA GLU A 386 -30.01 -1.21 -11.28
C GLU A 386 -31.25 -2.02 -11.68
N LYS A 387 -32.23 -2.14 -10.78
CA LYS A 387 -33.48 -2.87 -11.01
C LYS A 387 -34.34 -2.27 -12.12
N CYS A 388 -34.30 -0.95 -12.28
CA CYS A 388 -35.04 -0.21 -13.29
C CYS A 388 -34.27 -0.03 -14.61
N GLY A 389 -33.04 -0.55 -14.73
CA GLY A 389 -32.20 -0.35 -15.93
C GLY A 389 -31.78 1.10 -16.15
N LEU A 390 -31.77 1.93 -15.09
CA LEU A 390 -31.32 3.30 -15.13
C LEU A 390 -29.79 3.37 -14.99
N SER A 391 -29.20 4.47 -15.45
CA SER A 391 -27.78 4.74 -15.25
C SER A 391 -27.45 4.88 -13.76
N PRO A 392 -26.25 4.45 -13.33
CA PRO A 392 -25.85 4.56 -11.94
C PRO A 392 -25.84 6.03 -11.51
N THR A 393 -26.39 6.32 -10.34
CA THR A 393 -26.28 7.64 -9.71
C THR A 393 -24.99 7.71 -8.89
N PRO A 394 -24.34 8.88 -8.73
CA PRO A 394 -23.10 8.94 -7.98
C PRO A 394 -23.32 8.55 -6.51
N MET A 395 -22.56 7.56 -6.02
CA MET A 395 -22.57 7.19 -4.60
C MET A 395 -22.18 8.39 -3.73
N THR A 396 -22.85 8.54 -2.60
CA THR A 396 -22.53 9.58 -1.62
C THR A 396 -22.20 8.98 -0.26
N ILE A 397 -21.26 9.60 0.45
CA ILE A 397 -20.87 9.20 1.81
C ILE A 397 -21.09 10.41 2.71
N ASP A 398 -21.95 10.27 3.69
CA ASP A 398 -22.19 11.28 4.70
C ASP A 398 -21.44 10.96 5.99
N LEU A 399 -20.75 11.95 6.50
CA LEU A 399 -20.07 11.92 7.79
C LEU A 399 -20.85 12.83 8.73
N CYS A 400 -21.46 12.23 9.74
CA CYS A 400 -22.24 12.93 10.76
C CYS A 400 -21.53 12.75 12.11
N PRO A 401 -21.06 13.81 12.77
CA PRO A 401 -20.48 13.69 14.11
C PRO A 401 -21.54 13.17 15.09
N PHE A 402 -21.15 12.31 16.03
CA PHE A 402 -22.07 11.83 17.06
C PHE A 402 -22.50 12.97 17.98
N ASP A 403 -21.55 13.81 18.38
CA ASP A 403 -21.78 15.02 19.15
C ASP A 403 -21.65 16.26 18.26
N LYS A 404 -22.77 16.92 17.98
CA LYS A 404 -22.83 18.14 17.16
C LYS A 404 -22.31 19.38 17.89
N THR A 405 -22.18 19.30 19.21
CA THR A 405 -21.77 20.40 20.10
C THR A 405 -20.29 20.33 20.48
N SER A 406 -19.59 19.26 20.10
CA SER A 406 -18.18 19.09 20.41
C SER A 406 -17.30 20.15 19.74
N ASP A 407 -16.39 20.76 20.50
CA ASP A 407 -15.36 21.66 19.97
C ASP A 407 -14.40 20.95 18.99
N ASN A 408 -14.29 19.62 19.09
CA ASN A 408 -13.46 18.81 18.20
C ASN A 408 -14.12 18.49 16.85
N LEU A 409 -15.37 18.88 16.62
CA LEU A 409 -16.15 18.56 15.42
C LEU A 409 -15.40 18.81 14.09
N PRO A 410 -14.68 19.95 13.89
CA PRO A 410 -13.94 20.16 12.65
C PRO A 410 -12.78 19.18 12.45
N ARG A 411 -12.10 18.80 13.54
CA ARG A 411 -10.99 17.84 13.52
C ARG A 411 -11.50 16.43 13.22
N ASP A 412 -12.60 16.05 13.88
CA ASP A 412 -13.25 14.75 13.73
C ASP A 412 -13.74 14.52 12.30
N LEU A 413 -14.44 15.50 11.72
CA LEU A 413 -14.88 15.44 10.32
C LEU A 413 -13.72 15.40 9.33
N LEU A 414 -12.65 16.16 9.58
CA LEU A 414 -11.46 16.15 8.72
C LEU A 414 -10.73 14.80 8.78
N MET A 415 -10.62 14.21 9.98
CA MET A 415 -10.01 12.90 10.17
C MET A 415 -10.85 11.78 9.55
N ALA A 416 -12.18 11.86 9.70
CA ALA A 416 -13.13 10.93 9.08
C ALA A 416 -13.02 10.99 7.55
N ARG A 417 -13.01 12.20 6.98
CA ARG A 417 -12.81 12.42 5.55
C ARG A 417 -11.51 11.80 5.05
N LYS A 418 -10.39 12.07 5.73
CA LYS A 418 -9.07 11.52 5.36
C LYS A 418 -9.08 9.99 5.34
N LYS A 419 -9.68 9.35 6.35
CA LYS A 419 -9.78 7.88 6.41
C LYS A 419 -10.63 7.31 5.28
N ILE A 420 -11.76 7.94 4.95
CA ILE A 420 -12.60 7.53 3.82
C ILE A 420 -11.85 7.70 2.49
N GLU A 421 -11.13 8.81 2.31
CA GLU A 421 -10.29 9.03 1.14
C GLU A 421 -9.20 7.93 1.03
N ASP A 422 -8.55 7.56 2.14
CA ASP A 422 -7.56 6.49 2.17
C ASP A 422 -8.18 5.13 1.78
N ILE A 423 -9.40 4.80 2.24
CA ILE A 423 -10.12 3.57 1.84
C ILE A 423 -10.44 3.54 0.35
N ILE A 424 -10.93 4.66 -0.20
CA ILE A 424 -11.26 4.77 -1.63
C ILE A 424 -9.98 4.63 -2.46
N LEU A 425 -8.90 5.31 -2.06
CA LEU A 425 -7.61 5.20 -2.74
C LEU A 425 -7.06 3.78 -2.67
N GLU A 426 -7.17 3.10 -1.54
CA GLU A 426 -6.73 1.71 -1.40
C GLU A 426 -7.47 0.79 -2.39
N HIS A 427 -8.78 0.98 -2.56
CA HIS A 427 -9.58 0.18 -3.48
C HIS A 427 -9.14 0.34 -4.95
N TYR A 428 -9.00 1.58 -5.42
CA TYR A 428 -8.76 1.85 -6.83
C TYR A 428 -7.28 1.87 -7.22
N VAL A 429 -6.39 2.14 -6.27
CA VAL A 429 -4.95 2.37 -6.52
C VAL A 429 -4.08 1.24 -5.94
N SER A 430 -4.60 0.36 -5.08
CA SER A 430 -3.77 -0.56 -4.28
C SER A 430 -4.22 -2.04 -4.21
N PRO A 431 -4.40 -2.75 -5.33
CA PRO A 431 -4.13 -4.20 -5.34
C PRO A 431 -2.74 -4.55 -5.87
N PHE A 432 -2.06 -3.65 -6.62
CA PHE A 432 -0.76 -3.94 -7.22
C PHE A 432 0.31 -2.89 -6.86
N PRO A 433 1.44 -3.29 -6.23
CA PRO A 433 2.54 -2.38 -5.89
C PRO A 433 3.14 -1.62 -7.09
N SER A 434 2.86 -2.06 -8.32
CA SER A 434 3.31 -1.44 -9.58
C SER A 434 2.51 -0.19 -9.98
N ILE A 435 1.36 0.11 -9.36
CA ILE A 435 0.46 1.21 -9.75
C ILE A 435 0.72 2.50 -8.95
N ARG A 436 1.92 2.66 -8.36
CA ARG A 436 2.32 3.94 -7.73
C ARG A 436 2.18 5.15 -8.67
N GLY A 437 2.18 4.90 -9.98
CA GLY A 437 2.07 5.89 -11.05
C GLY A 437 0.66 6.16 -11.61
N ASP A 438 -0.45 5.62 -11.09
CA ASP A 438 -1.77 5.97 -11.64
C ASP A 438 -2.10 7.44 -11.39
N GLY A 439 -2.19 8.21 -12.46
CA GLY A 439 -2.58 9.60 -12.50
C GLY A 439 -4.01 9.82 -12.04
N SER A 440 -4.92 8.85 -12.23
CA SER A 440 -6.35 8.97 -11.91
C SER A 440 -6.60 9.35 -10.44
N LYS A 441 -5.65 9.01 -9.55
CA LYS A 441 -5.67 9.39 -8.13
C LYS A 441 -5.72 10.91 -7.91
N GLY A 442 -5.04 11.70 -8.73
CA GLY A 442 -5.04 13.16 -8.61
C GLY A 442 -6.42 13.75 -8.90
N ARG A 443 -7.04 13.29 -10.00
CA ARG A 443 -8.39 13.67 -10.40
C ARG A 443 -9.45 13.25 -9.38
N LEU A 444 -9.32 12.03 -8.84
CA LEU A 444 -10.20 11.54 -7.76
C LEU A 444 -10.17 12.48 -6.55
N MET A 445 -8.97 12.79 -6.05
CA MET A 445 -8.82 13.66 -4.88
C MET A 445 -9.33 15.07 -5.13
N TYR A 446 -9.09 15.61 -6.33
CA TYR A 446 -9.64 16.90 -6.74
C TYR A 446 -11.17 16.87 -6.74
N HIS A 447 -11.81 15.87 -7.36
CA HIS A 447 -13.27 15.77 -7.43
C HIS A 447 -13.92 15.59 -6.06
N ILE A 448 -13.35 14.75 -5.19
CA ILE A 448 -13.82 14.57 -3.81
C ILE A 448 -13.80 15.92 -3.08
N ALA A 449 -12.68 16.65 -3.17
CA ALA A 449 -12.55 17.96 -2.53
C ALA A 449 -13.49 19.01 -3.14
N ALA A 450 -13.66 19.03 -4.46
CA ALA A 450 -14.50 20.00 -5.18
C ALA A 450 -15.99 19.81 -4.89
N ASN A 451 -16.44 18.57 -4.69
CA ASN A 451 -17.83 18.23 -4.39
C ASN A 451 -18.15 18.25 -2.89
N CYS A 452 -17.13 18.25 -2.03
CA CYS A 452 -17.29 18.42 -0.60
C CYS A 452 -17.40 19.91 -0.24
N ALA A 453 -18.46 20.28 0.48
CA ALA A 453 -18.56 21.62 1.08
C ALA A 453 -17.55 21.77 2.23
N GLY A 454 -16.97 22.97 2.40
CA GLY A 454 -16.06 23.26 3.51
C GLY A 454 -15.05 24.37 3.19
N ALA A 455 -14.24 24.73 4.20
CA ALA A 455 -13.22 25.78 4.10
C ALA A 455 -12.09 25.45 3.11
N HIS A 456 -11.96 24.19 2.69
CA HIS A 456 -11.01 23.77 1.66
C HIS A 456 -11.42 24.19 0.25
N ARG A 457 -12.61 24.79 0.05
CA ARG A 457 -13.08 25.32 -1.24
C ARG A 457 -13.40 26.81 -1.09
N PRO A 458 -12.58 27.73 -1.65
CA PRO A 458 -12.86 29.16 -1.62
C PRO A 458 -14.11 29.43 -2.47
N LYS A 459 -14.98 30.33 -2.01
CA LYS A 459 -16.21 30.68 -2.74
C LYS A 459 -15.93 31.58 -3.94
N ASP A 460 -14.82 32.29 -3.88
CA ASP A 460 -14.32 33.31 -4.80
C ASP A 460 -13.29 32.79 -5.81
N SER A 461 -12.93 31.50 -5.74
CA SER A 461 -12.01 30.90 -6.72
C SER A 461 -12.69 30.73 -8.09
N THR A 462 -12.11 31.40 -9.09
CA THR A 462 -12.52 31.34 -10.50
C THR A 462 -12.15 30.03 -11.18
N SER A 463 -11.10 29.35 -10.69
CA SER A 463 -10.68 28.05 -11.20
C SER A 463 -11.27 26.85 -10.44
N ARG A 464 -12.18 27.10 -9.48
CA ARG A 464 -12.67 26.08 -8.55
C ARG A 464 -11.52 25.36 -7.84
N ALA A 465 -10.51 26.12 -7.40
CA ALA A 465 -9.39 25.61 -6.64
C ALA A 465 -9.87 25.00 -5.33
N VAL A 466 -9.21 23.92 -4.90
CA VAL A 466 -9.51 23.22 -3.66
C VAL A 466 -8.22 22.89 -2.91
N ARG A 467 -8.28 22.89 -1.59
CA ARG A 467 -7.16 22.50 -0.74
C ARG A 467 -7.24 21.01 -0.46
N GLN A 468 -6.23 20.26 -0.88
CA GLN A 468 -6.23 18.80 -0.75
C GLN A 468 -4.81 18.22 -0.69
N ARG A 469 -4.67 16.99 -0.18
CA ARG A 469 -3.40 16.24 -0.19
C ARG A 469 -2.99 15.94 -1.64
N ASN A 470 -1.80 16.39 -2.02
CA ASN A 470 -1.14 16.02 -3.26
C ASN A 470 -0.63 14.58 -3.15
N LEU A 471 -1.20 13.66 -3.95
CA LEU A 471 -0.78 12.25 -3.92
C LEU A 471 0.54 11.97 -4.67
N PHE A 472 1.13 12.98 -5.30
CA PHE A 472 2.43 12.86 -5.95
C PHE A 472 3.59 13.25 -5.02
N GLU A 473 3.37 14.19 -4.11
CA GLU A 473 4.40 14.72 -3.20
C GLU A 473 4.09 14.52 -1.71
N GLY A 474 2.86 14.13 -1.37
CA GLY A 474 2.41 13.88 0.01
C GLY A 474 2.07 15.14 0.81
N ASN A 475 2.32 16.34 0.28
CA ASN A 475 2.03 17.62 0.93
C ASN A 475 0.57 18.07 0.73
N LEU A 476 0.09 18.98 1.60
CA LEU A 476 -1.18 19.69 1.40
C LEU A 476 -0.92 20.90 0.48
N CYS A 477 -1.72 21.04 -0.57
CA CYS A 477 -1.62 22.17 -1.49
C CYS A 477 -3.01 22.61 -1.97
N TRP A 478 -3.07 23.78 -2.61
CA TRP A 478 -4.20 24.15 -3.45
C TRP A 478 -4.02 23.54 -4.82
N MET A 479 -5.09 23.00 -5.37
CA MET A 479 -5.08 22.38 -6.68
C MET A 479 -6.32 22.72 -7.49
N SER A 480 -6.15 22.78 -8.81
CA SER A 480 -7.23 22.88 -9.78
C SER A 480 -6.96 21.91 -10.94
N LEU A 481 -8.01 21.54 -11.66
CA LEU A 481 -7.95 20.59 -12.77
C LEU A 481 -8.42 21.26 -14.05
N LEU A 482 -7.67 21.05 -15.13
CA LEU A 482 -8.06 21.44 -16.48
C LEU A 482 -8.15 20.21 -17.38
N GLU A 483 -9.25 20.09 -18.11
CA GLU A 483 -9.37 19.10 -19.18
C GLU A 483 -8.51 19.52 -20.37
N LEU A 484 -7.90 18.54 -21.03
CA LEU A 484 -7.11 18.77 -22.23
C LEU A 484 -8.01 18.80 -23.48
N PRO A 485 -7.69 19.65 -24.47
CA PRO A 485 -8.33 19.56 -25.78
C PRO A 485 -7.99 18.22 -26.45
N PHE A 486 -8.91 17.70 -27.26
CA PHE A 486 -8.72 16.47 -28.02
C PHE A 486 -9.39 16.53 -29.38
N THR A 487 -8.87 15.75 -30.32
CA THR A 487 -9.55 15.41 -31.57
C THR A 487 -10.17 14.01 -31.45
N VAL A 488 -11.30 13.80 -32.10
CA VAL A 488 -11.94 12.49 -32.18
C VAL A 488 -11.48 11.81 -33.47
N GLU A 489 -10.68 10.77 -33.34
CA GLU A 489 -10.24 9.91 -34.44
C GLU A 489 -11.10 8.63 -34.45
N LYS A 490 -11.01 7.83 -35.53
CA LYS A 490 -11.74 6.55 -35.65
C LYS A 490 -11.46 5.57 -34.50
N VAL A 491 -10.26 5.67 -33.90
CA VAL A 491 -9.75 4.75 -32.87
C VAL A 491 -9.87 5.33 -31.45
N GLY A 492 -10.43 6.54 -31.29
CA GLY A 492 -10.63 7.16 -29.98
C GLY A 492 -10.31 8.64 -29.95
N LYS A 493 -10.01 9.16 -28.75
CA LYS A 493 -9.64 10.56 -28.54
C LYS A 493 -8.12 10.70 -28.57
N LYS A 494 -7.61 11.66 -29.35
CA LYS A 494 -6.21 12.06 -29.32
C LYS A 494 -6.07 13.38 -28.57
N PHE A 495 -5.41 13.35 -27.42
CA PHE A 495 -5.31 14.51 -26.53
C PHE A 495 -4.10 15.38 -26.89
N HIS A 496 -4.32 16.69 -26.93
CA HIS A 496 -3.30 17.68 -27.25
C HIS A 496 -2.84 18.33 -25.93
N GLY A 497 -1.65 17.95 -25.45
CA GLY A 497 -1.10 18.48 -24.19
C GLY A 497 0.39 18.84 -24.25
N HIS A 498 1.16 18.26 -25.17
CA HIS A 498 2.62 18.46 -25.27
C HIS A 498 3.04 19.93 -25.44
N PHE A 499 2.20 20.77 -26.04
CA PHE A 499 2.50 22.19 -26.20
C PHE A 499 2.57 22.94 -24.86
N LEU A 500 1.89 22.46 -23.81
CA LEU A 500 2.00 23.01 -22.46
C LEU A 500 3.36 22.71 -21.82
N MET A 501 4.06 21.67 -22.28
CA MET A 501 5.38 21.30 -21.77
C MET A 501 6.53 22.10 -22.39
N LYS A 502 6.24 23.08 -23.26
CA LYS A 502 7.26 23.97 -23.81
C LYS A 502 7.88 24.83 -22.69
N PRO A 503 9.21 25.05 -22.67
CA PRO A 503 9.88 25.79 -21.60
C PRO A 503 9.27 27.18 -21.34
N ASN A 504 8.91 27.91 -22.39
CA ASN A 504 8.28 29.22 -22.28
C ASN A 504 6.95 29.19 -21.51
N VAL A 505 6.12 28.16 -21.69
CA VAL A 505 4.85 28.01 -20.96
C VAL A 505 5.10 27.66 -19.50
N ILE A 506 6.02 26.73 -19.24
CA ILE A 506 6.40 26.31 -17.88
C ILE A 506 6.97 27.50 -17.10
N GLU A 507 7.92 28.23 -17.68
CA GLU A 507 8.52 29.42 -17.09
C GLU A 507 7.50 30.53 -16.85
N LYS A 508 6.60 30.76 -17.81
CA LYS A 508 5.53 31.75 -17.66
C LYS A 508 4.61 31.43 -16.49
N VAL A 509 4.14 30.19 -16.37
CA VAL A 509 3.31 29.77 -15.22
C VAL A 509 4.10 29.93 -13.91
N LYS A 510 5.35 29.46 -13.86
CA LYS A 510 6.19 29.53 -12.66
C LYS A 510 6.48 30.98 -12.24
N ASN A 511 6.85 31.85 -13.18
CA ASN A 511 7.25 33.23 -12.89
C ASN A 511 6.06 34.12 -12.53
N GLU A 512 4.94 34.00 -13.26
CA GLU A 512 3.79 34.87 -13.04
C GLU A 512 2.96 34.45 -11.82
N SER A 513 2.83 33.14 -11.58
CA SER A 513 1.94 32.60 -10.53
C SER A 513 2.67 31.96 -9.35
N GLY A 514 3.94 31.56 -9.49
CA GLY A 514 4.64 30.75 -8.48
C GLY A 514 4.09 29.33 -8.32
N CYS A 515 3.19 28.89 -9.20
CA CYS A 515 2.61 27.55 -9.19
C CYS A 515 3.40 26.59 -10.09
N SER A 516 3.14 25.31 -9.92
CA SER A 516 3.55 24.25 -10.83
C SER A 516 2.33 23.56 -11.41
N PHE A 517 2.51 22.82 -12.50
CA PHE A 517 1.46 21.95 -13.02
C PHE A 517 2.06 20.63 -13.49
N LYS A 518 1.22 19.59 -13.54
CA LYS A 518 1.56 18.27 -14.06
C LYS A 518 0.59 17.91 -15.16
N LEU A 519 1.14 17.48 -16.28
CA LEU A 519 0.37 16.89 -17.38
C LEU A 519 0.19 15.41 -17.09
N VAL A 520 -1.05 14.96 -16.96
CA VAL A 520 -1.40 13.63 -16.49
C VAL A 520 -2.13 12.87 -17.59
N GLY A 521 -1.59 11.72 -18.00
CA GLY A 521 -2.12 10.87 -19.07
C GLY A 521 -1.07 9.88 -19.56
N ASN A 522 -1.51 8.83 -20.24
CA ASN A 522 -0.64 7.78 -20.79
C ASN A 522 0.45 8.36 -21.70
N ASP A 523 0.07 9.32 -22.56
CA ASP A 523 0.98 9.98 -23.51
C ASP A 523 1.99 10.92 -22.83
N PHE A 524 1.83 11.19 -21.53
CA PHE A 524 2.61 12.18 -20.77
C PHE A 524 3.44 11.55 -19.65
N GLY A 525 3.59 10.22 -19.64
CA GLY A 525 4.39 9.50 -18.65
C GLY A 525 3.75 9.35 -17.26
N VAL A 526 2.47 9.73 -17.11
CA VAL A 526 1.70 9.54 -15.87
C VAL A 526 0.39 8.83 -16.23
N PRO A 527 0.39 7.49 -16.31
CA PRO A 527 -0.72 6.76 -16.90
C PRO A 527 -2.03 6.96 -16.15
N THR A 528 -3.15 7.05 -16.86
CA THR A 528 -4.50 7.14 -16.28
C THR A 528 -5.33 5.93 -16.69
N MET A 529 -5.88 5.20 -15.71
CA MET A 529 -6.71 4.02 -15.96
C MET A 529 -8.20 4.33 -16.02
N TYR A 530 -8.65 5.29 -15.21
CA TYR A 530 -10.08 5.51 -14.97
C TYR A 530 -10.60 6.81 -15.55
N CYS A 531 -9.71 7.70 -16.04
CA CYS A 531 -10.10 9.01 -16.53
C CYS A 531 -9.30 9.45 -17.76
N ASP A 532 -9.89 10.38 -18.51
CA ASP A 532 -9.25 11.09 -19.61
C ASP A 532 -8.03 11.89 -19.09
N PRO A 533 -6.98 12.09 -19.92
CA PRO A 533 -5.85 12.95 -19.62
C PRO A 533 -6.25 14.38 -19.24
N TYR A 534 -5.48 14.98 -18.34
CA TYR A 534 -5.80 16.29 -17.77
C TYR A 534 -4.53 17.03 -17.29
N VAL A 535 -4.67 18.31 -16.94
CA VAL A 535 -3.64 19.10 -16.28
C VAL A 535 -4.01 19.30 -14.82
N LEU A 536 -3.10 18.94 -13.91
CA LEU A 536 -3.23 19.22 -12.48
C LEU A 536 -2.37 20.43 -12.12
N VAL A 537 -3.01 21.54 -11.77
CA VAL A 537 -2.33 22.76 -11.31
C VAL A 537 -2.19 22.71 -9.80
N LEU A 538 -1.00 23.03 -9.28
CA LEU A 538 -0.63 22.92 -7.86
C LEU A 538 0.00 24.24 -7.37
N GLY A 539 -0.42 24.71 -6.19
CA GLY A 539 0.12 25.96 -5.62
C GLY A 539 -0.10 26.09 -4.12
N TYR A 540 0.57 27.09 -3.52
CA TYR A 540 0.48 27.41 -2.09
C TYR A 540 -0.71 28.30 -1.73
N HIS A 541 -1.26 29.04 -2.70
CA HIS A 541 -2.42 29.92 -2.53
C HIS A 541 -3.41 29.73 -3.69
N TRP A 542 -4.71 29.73 -3.38
CA TRP A 542 -5.75 29.50 -4.38
C TRP A 542 -5.83 30.60 -5.45
N THR A 543 -5.55 31.87 -5.09
CA THR A 543 -5.50 32.99 -6.04
C THR A 543 -4.39 32.82 -7.07
N LYS A 544 -3.26 32.23 -6.65
CA LYS A 544 -2.15 31.88 -7.53
C LYS A 544 -2.49 30.70 -8.43
N VAL A 545 -3.23 29.70 -7.92
CA VAL A 545 -3.77 28.61 -8.74
C VAL A 545 -4.75 29.14 -9.79
N ASP A 546 -5.63 30.10 -9.43
CA ASP A 546 -6.51 30.78 -10.39
C ASP A 546 -5.74 31.48 -11.50
N GLN A 547 -4.69 32.23 -11.14
CA GLN A 547 -3.81 32.91 -12.10
C GLN A 547 -3.10 31.90 -13.03
N ALA A 548 -2.54 30.83 -12.48
CA ALA A 548 -1.90 29.75 -13.25
C ALA A 548 -2.88 29.09 -14.23
N VAL A 549 -4.10 28.83 -13.78
CA VAL A 549 -5.18 28.29 -14.61
C VAL A 549 -5.56 29.25 -15.73
N ALA A 550 -5.62 30.56 -15.47
CA ALA A 550 -5.90 31.55 -16.50
C ALA A 550 -4.81 31.55 -17.60
N ILE A 551 -3.53 31.49 -17.21
CA ILE A 551 -2.41 31.38 -18.15
C ILE A 551 -2.55 30.10 -19.00
N LEU A 552 -2.76 28.95 -18.36
CA LEU A 552 -2.87 27.66 -19.08
C LEU A 552 -4.07 27.61 -20.02
N LYS A 553 -5.23 28.14 -19.61
CA LYS A 553 -6.41 28.24 -20.48
C LYS A 553 -6.16 29.11 -21.71
N GLU A 554 -5.41 30.20 -21.55
CA GLU A 554 -5.03 31.06 -22.66
C GLU A 554 -4.08 30.36 -23.64
N GLU A 555 -3.09 29.61 -23.14
CA GLU A 555 -2.21 28.80 -23.99
C GLU A 555 -2.99 27.68 -24.72
N ILE A 556 -3.94 27.02 -24.03
CA ILE A 556 -4.84 26.04 -24.64
C ILE A 556 -5.68 26.67 -25.75
N ARG A 557 -6.17 27.90 -25.56
CA ARG A 557 -6.98 28.62 -26.55
C ARG A 557 -6.18 29.05 -27.79
N ARG A 558 -4.88 29.31 -27.65
CA ARG A 558 -3.98 29.69 -28.77
C ARG A 558 -3.55 28.49 -29.61
N HIS A 559 -3.46 27.31 -29.01
CA HIS A 559 -2.94 26.09 -29.64
C HIS A 559 -3.66 25.69 -30.96
N PRO A 560 -5.01 25.74 -31.08
CA PRO A 560 -5.70 25.39 -32.31
C PRO A 560 -5.32 26.24 -33.53
N ASN A 561 -4.82 27.46 -33.36
CA ASN A 561 -4.44 28.32 -34.48
C ASN A 561 -3.12 27.89 -35.16
N GLY A 562 -2.38 26.95 -34.56
CA GLY A 562 -1.10 26.46 -35.08
C GLY A 562 -1.03 24.94 -35.22
N CYS A 563 -2.16 24.23 -35.07
CA CYS A 563 -2.27 22.78 -35.16
C CYS A 563 -3.14 22.43 -36.37
#